data_AF-A0A090VZW5-F1
#
_entry.id   AF-A0A090VZW5-F1
#
_cell.length_a   1.000
_cell.length_b   1.000
_cell.length_c   1.000
_cell.angle_alpha   90.00
_cell.angle_beta   90.00
_cell.angle_gamma   90.00
#
_symmetry.space_group_name_H-M   'P 1'
#
loop_
_entity.id
_entity.type
_entity.pdbx_description
1 polymer ?
#
loop_
_entity_poly.entity_id
_entity_poly.type
_entity_poly.pdbx_seq_one_letter_code
_entity_poly.pdbx_strand_id
1 'polypeptide(L)'
;MKKIVFAVAIIFCFVNMRCEPNEEALIDANNLLIGHWAEPKYNEETITLTRVKGLPEDGYGISILDKNNFVERSSGFCGTPPLTFSNYEGKWQLTEDVITINQDHFPNHYAWRILSLTENELVLTKELTEQEKDYRALMDLFDNALELVKDLPCQNSANWTFTPYGSKACGGPQWFVAYPTTIDTEEFLKRIEAYTKAEQDYNLKWSVFSTCDIVSPPKAVVCENGFPIFKF
;
A
#
# COMPACT_ATOMS: atom_id res chain seq x y z
N MET A 1 32.38 -50.26 64.70
CA MET A 1 32.93 -49.64 63.49
C MET A 1 31.80 -49.41 62.49
N LYS A 2 31.70 -48.16 62.00
CA LYS A 2 30.91 -47.61 60.89
C LYS A 2 29.39 -47.93 60.79
N LYS A 3 28.65 -46.89 61.17
CA LYS A 3 27.24 -46.59 60.87
C LYS A 3 27.02 -46.43 59.36
N ILE A 4 25.92 -46.92 58.81
CA ILE A 4 25.24 -46.28 57.67
C ILE A 4 23.72 -46.43 57.88
N VAL A 5 23.09 -45.29 58.16
CA VAL A 5 21.65 -45.09 58.30
C VAL A 5 21.09 -44.92 56.88
N PHE A 6 20.13 -45.76 56.49
CA PHE A 6 19.42 -45.61 55.22
C PHE A 6 18.32 -44.57 55.40
N ALA A 7 18.61 -43.33 55.01
CA ALA A 7 17.65 -42.23 55.02
C ALA A 7 16.70 -42.37 53.81
N VAL A 8 15.42 -42.53 54.10
CA VAL A 8 14.32 -42.41 53.14
C VAL A 8 14.23 -40.95 52.70
N ALA A 9 14.81 -40.63 51.55
CA ALA A 9 14.63 -39.34 50.89
C ALA A 9 13.38 -39.43 50.01
N ILE A 10 12.24 -39.02 50.57
CA ILE A 10 11.06 -38.64 49.79
C ILE A 10 11.46 -37.39 49.01
N ILE A 11 11.92 -37.60 47.78
CA ILE A 11 12.07 -36.53 46.79
C ILE A 11 10.65 -36.09 46.45
N PHE A 12 10.26 -35.00 47.08
CA PHE A 12 9.08 -34.23 46.72
C PHE A 12 9.37 -33.63 45.34
N CYS A 13 9.00 -34.35 44.28
CA CYS A 13 8.85 -33.80 42.95
C CYS A 13 7.70 -32.78 42.99
N PHE A 14 7.97 -31.59 43.51
CA PHE A 14 7.25 -30.39 43.09
C PHE A 14 7.65 -30.15 41.64
N VAL A 15 6.94 -30.86 40.75
CA VAL A 15 6.79 -30.50 39.36
C VAL A 15 6.30 -29.06 39.39
N ASN A 16 7.22 -28.12 39.19
CA ASN A 16 6.86 -26.78 38.78
C ASN A 16 6.39 -26.91 37.32
N MET A 17 5.21 -27.51 37.13
CA MET A 17 4.33 -27.08 36.06
C MET A 17 4.03 -25.63 36.41
N ARG A 18 4.87 -24.72 35.91
CA ARG A 18 4.37 -23.43 35.53
C ARG A 18 3.34 -23.74 34.45
N CYS A 19 2.09 -23.85 34.87
CA CYS A 19 0.98 -23.58 33.99
C CYS A 19 1.27 -22.14 33.52
N GLU A 20 1.80 -22.00 32.30
CA GLU A 20 1.63 -20.74 31.59
C GLU A 20 0.14 -20.43 31.72
N PRO A 21 -0.25 -19.26 32.24
CA PRO A 21 -1.65 -18.90 32.20
C PRO A 21 -2.07 -19.09 30.74
N ASN A 22 -3.09 -19.92 30.52
CA ASN A 22 -3.76 -20.00 29.24
C ASN A 22 -4.39 -18.63 29.03
N GLU A 23 -3.60 -17.66 28.59
CA GLU A 23 -4.08 -16.39 28.07
C GLU A 23 -4.78 -16.75 26.77
N GLU A 24 -6.10 -16.92 26.90
CA GLU A 24 -7.00 -17.03 25.78
C GLU A 24 -6.89 -15.75 24.95
N ALA A 25 -7.01 -15.87 23.62
CA ALA A 25 -6.99 -14.70 22.76
C ALA A 25 -8.13 -13.75 23.18
N LEU A 26 -7.85 -12.44 23.17
CA LEU A 26 -8.88 -11.45 23.44
C LEU A 26 -9.99 -11.56 22.37
N ILE A 27 -11.16 -12.02 22.79
CA ILE A 27 -12.37 -12.11 21.98
C ILE A 27 -13.47 -11.39 22.74
N ASP A 28 -13.94 -10.28 22.18
CA ASP A 28 -15.11 -9.58 22.70
C ASP A 28 -16.38 -10.11 22.02
N ALA A 29 -17.31 -10.64 22.82
CA ALA A 29 -18.55 -11.23 22.32
C ALA A 29 -19.49 -10.21 21.65
N ASN A 30 -19.33 -8.91 21.92
CA ASN A 30 -20.13 -7.84 21.32
C ASN A 30 -19.43 -7.19 20.13
N ASN A 31 -18.10 -7.33 20.01
CA ASN A 31 -17.34 -6.77 18.90
C ASN A 31 -16.11 -7.63 18.55
N LEU A 32 -16.28 -8.51 17.54
CA LEU A 32 -15.21 -9.37 17.07
C LEU A 32 -13.96 -8.61 16.58
N LEU A 33 -14.03 -7.32 16.23
CA LEU A 33 -12.83 -6.57 15.85
C LEU A 33 -11.86 -6.41 17.02
N ILE A 34 -12.36 -6.35 18.25
CA ILE A 34 -11.51 -6.15 19.43
C ILE A 34 -10.63 -7.38 19.61
N GLY A 35 -9.31 -7.17 19.60
CA GLY A 35 -8.31 -8.23 19.71
C GLY A 35 -6.98 -7.86 19.06
N HIS A 36 -6.08 -8.86 19.04
CA HIS A 36 -4.79 -8.78 18.37
C HIS A 36 -4.84 -9.56 17.05
N TRP A 37 -4.32 -8.95 15.99
CA TRP A 37 -4.37 -9.46 14.63
C TRP A 37 -2.97 -9.40 14.02
N ALA A 38 -2.43 -10.49 13.52
CA ALA A 38 -1.07 -10.55 13.01
C ALA A 38 -0.94 -11.52 11.83
N GLU A 39 0.29 -11.89 11.49
CA GLU A 39 0.60 -12.85 10.43
C GLU A 39 -0.03 -12.47 9.08
N PRO A 40 0.25 -11.24 8.57
CA PRO A 40 -0.42 -10.72 7.38
C PRO A 40 -0.14 -11.60 6.17
N LYS A 41 -1.20 -11.98 5.47
CA LYS A 41 -1.15 -12.57 4.13
C LYS A 41 -1.65 -11.53 3.14
N TYR A 42 -0.78 -11.17 2.20
CA TYR A 42 -1.08 -10.19 1.16
C TYR A 42 -1.56 -10.90 -0.10
N ASN A 43 -2.67 -10.45 -0.66
CA ASN A 43 -3.17 -10.88 -1.95
C ASN A 43 -3.75 -9.69 -2.72
N GLU A 44 -3.09 -9.28 -3.79
CA GLU A 44 -3.44 -8.09 -4.59
C GLU A 44 -3.64 -6.84 -3.71
N GLU A 45 -4.89 -6.43 -3.51
CA GLU A 45 -5.27 -5.26 -2.70
C GLU A 45 -5.69 -5.61 -1.27
N THR A 46 -5.68 -6.89 -0.90
CA THR A 46 -6.20 -7.38 0.38
C THR A 46 -5.11 -7.81 1.35
N ILE A 47 -5.37 -7.59 2.64
CA ILE A 47 -4.58 -8.07 3.76
C ILE A 47 -5.47 -8.97 4.62
N THR A 48 -5.09 -10.24 4.77
CA THR A 48 -5.72 -11.15 5.73
C THR A 48 -4.85 -11.25 6.97
N LEU A 49 -5.42 -10.92 8.12
CA LEU A 49 -4.79 -11.05 9.43
C LEU A 49 -5.43 -12.18 10.22
N THR A 50 -4.61 -12.91 10.97
CA THR A 50 -5.04 -13.98 11.86
C THR A 50 -5.15 -13.46 13.29
N ARG A 51 -6.19 -13.86 14.03
CA ARG A 51 -6.29 -13.53 15.45
C ARG A 51 -5.16 -14.22 16.22
N VAL A 52 -4.45 -13.45 17.01
CA VAL A 52 -3.36 -13.94 17.87
C VAL A 52 -3.61 -13.57 19.33
N LYS A 53 -2.90 -14.24 20.24
CA LYS A 53 -3.00 -13.95 21.69
C LYS A 53 -2.36 -12.63 22.08
N GLY A 54 -1.33 -12.23 21.34
CA GLY A 54 -0.59 -10.99 21.52
C GLY A 54 0.25 -10.69 20.28
N LEU A 55 0.73 -9.46 20.16
CA LEU A 55 1.51 -9.04 19.00
C LEU A 55 2.88 -9.75 18.96
N PRO A 56 3.32 -10.26 17.79
CA PRO A 56 4.56 -11.03 17.66
C PRO A 56 5.82 -10.16 17.83
N GLU A 57 6.85 -10.61 18.54
CA GLU A 57 8.07 -9.80 18.78
C GLU A 57 8.81 -9.38 17.50
N ASP A 58 8.77 -10.18 16.44
CA ASP A 58 9.54 -9.97 15.21
C ASP A 58 8.65 -10.00 13.96
N GLY A 59 7.39 -9.57 14.11
CA GLY A 59 6.42 -9.56 13.02
C GLY A 59 5.48 -8.36 13.03
N TYR A 60 4.80 -8.18 11.90
CA TYR A 60 3.72 -7.21 11.78
C TYR A 60 2.47 -7.68 12.52
N GLY A 61 1.77 -6.75 13.17
CA GLY A 61 0.43 -6.97 13.69
C GLY A 61 -0.22 -5.69 14.18
N ILE A 62 -1.52 -5.75 14.44
CA ILE A 62 -2.31 -4.65 14.97
C ILE A 62 -3.13 -5.11 16.18
N SER A 63 -3.36 -4.21 17.12
CA SER A 63 -4.30 -4.39 18.21
C SER A 63 -5.40 -3.36 18.07
N ILE A 64 -6.63 -3.84 17.93
CA ILE A 64 -7.84 -3.02 17.97
C ILE A 64 -8.42 -3.25 19.37
N LEU A 65 -8.36 -2.24 20.22
CA LEU A 65 -8.69 -2.36 21.64
C LEU A 65 -9.91 -1.51 22.01
N ASP A 66 -10.43 -1.73 23.22
CA ASP A 66 -11.53 -0.94 23.77
C ASP A 66 -11.19 0.55 23.88
N LYS A 67 -12.22 1.40 24.07
CA LYS A 67 -12.07 2.86 24.24
C LYS A 67 -11.27 3.53 23.12
N ASN A 68 -11.42 3.02 21.90
CA ASN A 68 -10.81 3.52 20.68
C ASN A 68 -9.27 3.46 20.69
N ASN A 69 -8.65 2.58 21.47
CA ASN A 69 -7.19 2.42 21.49
C ASN A 69 -6.72 1.51 20.36
N PHE A 70 -5.66 1.91 19.67
CA PHE A 70 -5.06 1.16 18.58
C PHE A 70 -3.55 1.04 18.79
N VAL A 71 -2.98 -0.11 18.45
CA VAL A 71 -1.53 -0.34 18.45
C VAL A 71 -1.13 -1.01 17.15
N GLU A 72 -0.22 -0.41 16.39
CA GLU A 72 0.44 -1.07 15.26
C GLU A 72 1.83 -1.55 15.69
N ARG A 73 2.14 -2.82 15.48
CA ARG A 73 3.50 -3.35 15.57
C ARG A 73 4.10 -3.48 14.19
N SER A 74 5.17 -2.75 13.94
CA SER A 74 5.79 -2.67 12.63
C SER A 74 7.29 -2.36 12.72
N SER A 75 8.04 -2.73 11.68
CA SER A 75 9.43 -2.30 11.48
C SER A 75 9.54 -0.95 10.77
N GLY A 76 8.42 -0.30 10.47
CA GLY A 76 8.37 0.95 9.71
C GLY A 76 8.61 0.77 8.21
N PHE A 77 8.78 1.89 7.50
CA PHE A 77 8.71 1.96 6.04
C PHE A 77 10.00 1.53 5.30
N CYS A 78 11.17 1.44 5.97
CA CYS A 78 12.41 1.05 5.31
C CYS A 78 13.46 0.57 6.31
N GLY A 79 13.69 -0.75 6.39
CA GLY A 79 14.72 -1.35 7.24
C GLY A 79 15.62 -2.28 6.44
N THR A 80 16.95 -2.14 6.59
CA THR A 80 17.91 -3.14 6.11
C THR A 80 18.04 -4.20 7.21
N PRO A 81 17.94 -5.51 6.91
CA PRO A 81 18.03 -6.56 7.93
C PRO A 81 19.30 -6.44 8.81
N PRO A 82 19.22 -6.75 10.11
CA PRO A 82 18.04 -7.25 10.82
C PRO A 82 16.98 -6.17 11.08
N LEU A 83 15.71 -6.52 10.91
CA LEU A 83 14.59 -5.60 11.16
C LEU A 83 14.36 -5.46 12.67
N THR A 84 14.06 -4.23 13.11
CA THR A 84 13.67 -3.92 14.49
C THR A 84 12.20 -3.52 14.52
N PHE A 85 11.41 -4.16 15.38
CA PHE A 85 9.97 -3.90 15.49
C PHE A 85 9.66 -3.04 16.71
N SER A 86 8.79 -2.06 16.51
CA SER A 86 8.27 -1.15 17.55
C SER A 86 6.76 -1.16 17.57
N ASN A 87 6.18 -0.78 18.71
CA ASN A 87 4.76 -0.50 18.81
C ASN A 87 4.51 1.00 18.57
N TYR A 88 3.51 1.29 17.76
CA TYR A 88 3.04 2.63 17.44
C TYR A 88 1.61 2.77 17.96
N GLU A 89 1.45 3.68 18.90
CA GLU A 89 0.17 3.93 19.56
C GLU A 89 -0.71 4.83 18.69
N GLY A 90 -2.01 4.60 18.73
CA GLY A 90 -2.98 5.36 17.98
C GLY A 90 -4.40 5.22 18.50
N LYS A 91 -5.32 5.72 17.70
CA LYS A 91 -6.76 5.67 17.91
C LYS A 91 -7.44 5.12 16.67
N TRP A 92 -8.51 4.36 16.89
CA TRP A 92 -9.34 3.86 15.81
C TRP A 92 -10.81 4.22 16.00
N GLN A 93 -11.55 4.26 14.90
CA GLN A 93 -13.00 4.40 14.88
C GLN A 93 -13.57 3.50 13.79
N LEU A 94 -14.79 3.00 13.99
CA LEU A 94 -15.53 2.24 12.98
C LEU A 94 -16.77 3.03 12.55
N THR A 95 -16.88 3.26 11.26
CA THR A 95 -18.09 3.80 10.63
C THR A 95 -18.48 2.83 9.52
N GLU A 96 -19.64 2.20 9.65
CA GLU A 96 -20.08 1.09 8.78
C GLU A 96 -19.04 -0.04 8.79
N ASP A 97 -18.38 -0.29 7.67
CA ASP A 97 -17.32 -1.29 7.46
C ASP A 97 -15.92 -0.66 7.35
N VAL A 98 -15.78 0.65 7.61
CA VAL A 98 -14.50 1.37 7.49
C VAL A 98 -13.89 1.66 8.85
N ILE A 99 -12.68 1.14 9.07
CA ILE A 99 -11.81 1.40 10.21
C ILE A 99 -10.93 2.60 9.88
N THR A 100 -11.14 3.73 10.56
CA THR A 100 -10.28 4.91 10.46
C THR A 100 -9.25 4.90 11.58
N ILE A 101 -7.98 5.05 11.23
CA ILE A 101 -6.85 5.02 12.17
C ILE A 101 -6.13 6.36 12.18
N ASN A 102 -5.81 6.83 13.39
CA ASN A 102 -4.98 7.99 13.64
C ASN A 102 -3.86 7.59 14.59
N GLN A 103 -2.60 7.80 14.23
CA GLN A 103 -1.47 7.40 15.07
C GLN A 103 -0.30 8.38 14.96
N ASP A 104 0.63 8.27 15.89
CA ASP A 104 1.77 9.20 15.99
C ASP A 104 2.92 8.85 15.02
N HIS A 105 2.82 7.74 14.29
CA HIS A 105 3.78 7.27 13.31
C HIS A 105 3.24 7.38 11.88
N PHE A 106 4.11 7.57 10.89
CA PHE A 106 3.68 7.59 9.49
C PHE A 106 3.43 6.16 8.97
N PRO A 107 2.30 5.86 8.30
CA PRO A 107 1.19 6.78 7.98
C PRO A 107 0.36 7.12 9.22
N ASN A 108 0.14 8.41 9.44
CA ASN A 108 -0.48 8.93 10.67
C ASN A 108 -2.00 9.04 10.60
N HIS A 109 -2.57 9.03 9.39
CA HIS A 109 -4.01 8.98 9.15
C HIS A 109 -4.30 8.11 7.92
N TYR A 110 -5.08 7.05 8.10
CA TYR A 110 -5.46 6.15 7.02
C TYR A 110 -6.72 5.37 7.41
N ALA A 111 -7.31 4.69 6.43
CA ALA A 111 -8.49 3.87 6.67
C ALA A 111 -8.40 2.53 5.95
N TRP A 112 -9.05 1.52 6.54
CA TRP A 112 -9.23 0.20 5.97
C TRP A 112 -10.70 -0.13 5.89
N ARG A 113 -11.11 -0.79 4.81
CA ARG A 113 -12.44 -1.37 4.67
C ARG A 113 -12.41 -2.85 5.02
N ILE A 114 -13.33 -3.27 5.87
CA ILE A 114 -13.51 -4.67 6.27
C ILE A 114 -14.24 -5.40 5.15
N LEU A 115 -13.57 -6.37 4.54
CA LEU A 115 -14.19 -7.26 3.54
C LEU A 115 -14.80 -8.49 4.20
N SER A 116 -14.17 -8.99 5.27
CA SER A 116 -14.66 -10.11 6.06
C SER A 116 -14.11 -10.05 7.48
N LEU A 117 -14.93 -10.46 8.45
CA LEU A 117 -14.55 -10.58 9.85
C LEU A 117 -15.15 -11.86 10.42
N THR A 118 -14.28 -12.73 10.94
CA THR A 118 -14.66 -13.93 11.68
C THR A 118 -13.97 -13.95 13.04
N GLU A 119 -14.20 -15.01 13.83
CA GLU A 119 -13.47 -15.21 15.08
C GLU A 119 -11.95 -15.33 14.86
N ASN A 120 -11.47 -15.83 13.72
CA ASN A 120 -10.05 -16.11 13.52
C ASN A 120 -9.39 -15.28 12.43
N GLU A 121 -10.17 -14.67 11.54
CA GLU A 121 -9.64 -13.94 10.38
C GLU A 121 -10.29 -12.56 10.24
N LEU A 122 -9.45 -11.56 9.95
CA LEU A 122 -9.83 -10.21 9.58
C LEU A 122 -9.27 -9.91 8.19
N VAL A 123 -10.14 -9.72 7.22
CA VAL A 123 -9.77 -9.40 5.84
C VAL A 123 -10.06 -7.93 5.57
N LEU A 124 -9.02 -7.20 5.22
CA LEU A 124 -9.04 -5.76 5.00
C LEU A 124 -8.61 -5.41 3.58
N THR A 125 -9.08 -4.28 3.08
CA THR A 125 -8.51 -3.57 1.93
C THR A 125 -8.26 -2.11 2.30
N LYS A 126 -7.38 -1.43 1.56
CA LYS A 126 -7.15 0.00 1.73
C LYS A 126 -8.42 0.77 1.36
N GLU A 127 -8.91 1.61 2.27
CA GLU A 127 -9.95 2.58 1.92
C GLU A 127 -9.28 3.80 1.29
N LEU A 128 -9.66 4.10 0.06
CA LEU A 128 -9.14 5.25 -0.67
C LEU A 128 -10.01 6.48 -0.42
N THR A 129 -9.35 7.62 -0.31
CA THR A 129 -10.01 8.91 -0.43
C THR A 129 -10.59 9.10 -1.84
N GLU A 130 -11.58 9.97 -1.97
CA GLU A 130 -12.13 10.33 -3.29
C GLU A 130 -11.06 10.89 -4.23
N GLN A 131 -10.06 11.60 -3.71
CA GLN A 131 -8.93 12.09 -4.50
C GLN A 131 -8.07 10.95 -5.03
N GLU A 132 -7.76 9.95 -4.20
CA GLU A 132 -6.99 8.78 -4.62
C GLU A 132 -7.75 7.95 -5.65
N LYS A 133 -9.09 7.83 -5.53
CA LYS A 133 -9.94 7.16 -6.52
C LYS A 133 -9.91 7.89 -7.87
N ASP A 134 -10.08 9.20 -7.87
CA ASP A 134 -9.99 10.00 -9.08
C ASP A 134 -8.59 9.91 -9.72
N TYR A 135 -7.53 9.94 -8.90
CA TYR A 135 -6.16 9.83 -9.37
C TYR A 135 -5.89 8.45 -9.99
N ARG A 136 -6.41 7.36 -9.41
CA ARG A 136 -6.34 6.02 -10.01
C ARG A 136 -7.02 5.98 -11.37
N ALA A 137 -8.26 6.48 -11.47
CA ALA A 137 -8.97 6.55 -12.74
C ALA A 137 -8.23 7.39 -13.79
N LEU A 138 -7.56 8.47 -13.37
CA LEU A 138 -6.70 9.27 -14.23
C LEU A 138 -5.49 8.47 -14.75
N MET A 139 -4.83 7.69 -13.88
CA MET A 139 -3.70 6.84 -14.28
C MET A 139 -4.15 5.71 -15.21
N ASP A 140 -5.32 5.10 -14.97
CA ASP A 140 -5.88 4.07 -15.85
C ASP A 140 -6.11 4.61 -17.28
N LEU A 141 -6.55 5.86 -17.43
CA LEU A 141 -6.67 6.52 -18.74
C LEU A 141 -5.31 6.68 -19.42
N PHE A 142 -4.27 7.00 -18.66
CA PHE A 142 -2.92 7.14 -19.21
C PHE A 142 -2.35 5.80 -19.66
N ASP A 143 -2.47 4.76 -18.83
CA ASP A 143 -2.03 3.42 -19.16
C ASP A 143 -2.75 2.87 -20.38
N ASN A 144 -4.06 3.13 -20.50
CA ASN A 144 -4.84 2.79 -21.69
C ASN A 144 -4.37 3.55 -22.95
N ALA A 145 -3.94 4.80 -22.81
CA ALA A 145 -3.36 5.56 -23.92
C ALA A 145 -2.02 4.96 -24.36
N LEU A 146 -1.17 4.57 -23.42
CA LEU A 146 0.16 4.03 -23.69
C LEU A 146 0.15 2.57 -24.17
N GLU A 147 -0.95 1.84 -24.00
CA GLU A 147 -1.08 0.45 -24.44
C GLU A 147 -0.75 0.25 -25.93
N LEU A 148 -1.06 1.24 -26.77
CA LEU A 148 -0.81 1.18 -28.22
C LEU A 148 0.67 1.34 -28.60
N VAL A 149 1.52 1.77 -27.66
CA VAL A 149 2.92 2.14 -27.97
C VAL A 149 3.97 1.49 -27.06
N LYS A 150 3.61 1.04 -25.85
CA LYS A 150 4.55 0.64 -24.79
C LYS A 150 5.53 -0.48 -25.18
N ASP A 151 5.15 -1.36 -26.10
CA ASP A 151 5.95 -2.53 -26.49
C ASP A 151 6.48 -2.45 -27.94
N LEU A 152 6.37 -1.29 -28.59
CA LEU A 152 6.76 -1.12 -29.99
C LEU A 152 8.24 -0.70 -30.12
N PRO A 153 9.08 -1.46 -30.87
CA PRO A 153 10.49 -1.12 -31.02
C PRO A 153 10.69 0.07 -31.97
N CYS A 154 11.54 1.01 -31.57
CA CYS A 154 12.02 2.09 -32.42
C CYS A 154 13.22 1.61 -33.25
N GLN A 155 12.99 1.32 -34.54
CA GLN A 155 14.05 0.91 -35.48
C GLN A 155 14.38 1.96 -36.54
N ASN A 156 13.38 2.74 -36.95
CA ASN A 156 13.54 3.80 -37.95
C ASN A 156 12.84 5.07 -37.47
N SER A 157 13.62 6.09 -37.13
CA SER A 157 13.10 7.37 -36.63
C SER A 157 12.20 8.11 -37.61
N ALA A 158 12.29 7.84 -38.92
CA ALA A 158 11.41 8.44 -39.91
C ALA A 158 9.93 8.02 -39.75
N ASN A 159 9.70 6.87 -39.09
CA ASN A 159 8.37 6.36 -38.78
C ASN A 159 7.93 6.73 -37.36
N TRP A 160 8.64 7.63 -36.68
CA TRP A 160 8.31 8.04 -35.31
C TRP A 160 8.12 9.54 -35.24
N THR A 161 7.14 9.94 -34.45
CA THR A 161 6.85 11.34 -34.15
C THR A 161 6.49 11.44 -32.66
N PHE A 162 6.06 12.62 -32.21
CA PHE A 162 5.72 12.85 -30.82
C PHE A 162 4.54 13.80 -30.66
N THR A 163 3.85 13.70 -29.53
CA THR A 163 2.76 14.59 -29.14
C THR A 163 2.94 14.99 -27.67
N PRO A 164 2.57 16.21 -27.26
CA PRO A 164 2.44 16.52 -25.85
C PRO A 164 1.34 15.65 -25.21
N TYR A 165 1.45 15.42 -23.90
CA TYR A 165 0.41 14.78 -23.11
C TYR A 165 0.29 15.44 -21.73
N GLY A 166 -0.89 15.29 -21.14
CA GLY A 166 -1.20 15.80 -19.81
C GLY A 166 -1.40 17.30 -19.77
N SER A 167 -1.84 17.79 -18.63
CA SER A 167 -2.02 19.19 -18.29
C SER A 167 -1.43 19.43 -16.92
N LYS A 168 -0.37 20.23 -16.84
CA LYS A 168 0.11 20.75 -15.54
C LYS A 168 -0.95 21.66 -14.93
N ALA A 169 -1.00 21.74 -13.60
CA ALA A 169 -1.94 22.61 -12.90
C ALA A 169 -1.78 24.10 -13.24
N CYS A 170 -0.57 24.53 -13.59
CA CYS A 170 -0.24 25.89 -14.04
C CYS A 170 -0.46 26.12 -15.55
N GLY A 171 -0.88 25.10 -16.29
CA GLY A 171 -0.96 25.10 -17.75
C GLY A 171 0.28 24.51 -18.45
N GLY A 172 0.07 24.11 -19.70
CA GLY A 172 1.07 23.39 -20.51
C GLY A 172 1.07 21.88 -20.26
N PRO A 173 1.75 21.09 -21.11
CA PRO A 173 1.77 19.64 -20.99
C PRO A 173 2.65 19.15 -19.85
N GLN A 174 2.38 17.94 -19.36
CA GLN A 174 3.28 17.26 -18.42
C GLN A 174 4.61 16.95 -19.08
N TRP A 175 4.55 16.33 -20.27
CA TRP A 175 5.71 15.98 -21.08
C TRP A 175 5.28 15.64 -22.53
N PHE A 176 6.14 14.95 -23.26
CA PHE A 176 5.89 14.44 -24.61
C PHE A 176 5.97 12.92 -24.64
N VAL A 177 5.14 12.30 -25.47
CA VAL A 177 5.18 10.86 -25.75
C VAL A 177 5.56 10.66 -27.22
N ALA A 178 6.52 9.76 -27.46
CA ALA A 178 6.91 9.36 -28.80
C ALA A 178 6.04 8.19 -29.25
N TYR A 179 5.61 8.19 -30.51
CA TYR A 179 4.79 7.12 -31.07
C TYR A 179 5.14 6.89 -32.55
N PRO A 180 5.02 5.64 -33.03
CA PRO A 180 5.21 5.35 -34.44
C PRO A 180 4.01 5.82 -35.26
N THR A 181 4.24 6.37 -36.46
CA THR A 181 3.18 6.81 -37.37
C THR A 181 2.44 5.66 -38.07
N THR A 182 2.84 4.43 -37.80
CA THR A 182 2.29 3.20 -38.39
C THR A 182 1.18 2.54 -37.57
N ILE A 183 0.90 3.03 -36.36
CA ILE A 183 -0.24 2.56 -35.53
C ILE A 183 -1.53 3.25 -35.96
N ASP A 184 -2.64 2.92 -35.31
CA ASP A 184 -3.85 3.75 -35.33
C ASP A 184 -3.59 5.08 -34.60
N THR A 185 -3.04 6.04 -35.33
CA THR A 185 -2.65 7.34 -34.78
C THR A 185 -3.86 8.16 -34.34
N GLU A 186 -5.01 7.99 -34.99
CA GLU A 186 -6.23 8.72 -34.63
C GLU A 186 -6.72 8.27 -33.26
N GLU A 187 -6.81 6.95 -33.03
CA GLU A 187 -7.20 6.40 -31.74
C GLU A 187 -6.18 6.74 -30.64
N PHE A 188 -4.87 6.63 -30.93
CA PHE A 188 -3.84 6.99 -29.96
C PHE A 188 -3.93 8.46 -29.53
N LEU A 189 -4.02 9.39 -30.49
CA LEU A 189 -4.11 10.82 -30.19
C LEU A 189 -5.39 11.17 -29.43
N LYS A 190 -6.50 10.51 -29.75
CA LYS A 190 -7.76 10.66 -29.01
C LYS A 190 -7.64 10.22 -27.55
N ARG A 191 -6.93 9.12 -27.26
CA ARG A 191 -6.68 8.67 -25.87
C ARG A 191 -5.78 9.64 -25.11
N ILE A 192 -4.75 10.16 -25.77
CA ILE A 192 -3.87 11.19 -25.18
C ILE A 192 -4.65 12.48 -24.87
N GLU A 193 -5.53 12.92 -25.76
CA GLU A 193 -6.40 14.09 -25.53
C GLU A 193 -7.36 13.84 -24.36
N ALA A 194 -7.98 12.65 -24.30
CA ALA A 194 -8.89 12.27 -23.22
C ALA A 194 -8.19 12.30 -21.84
N TYR A 195 -7.00 11.70 -21.74
CA TYR A 195 -6.17 11.79 -20.53
C TYR A 195 -5.80 13.23 -20.20
N THR A 196 -5.37 14.02 -21.18
CA THR A 196 -4.94 15.41 -20.99
C THR A 196 -6.07 16.28 -20.43
N LYS A 197 -7.28 16.09 -20.94
CA LYS A 197 -8.48 16.76 -20.43
C LYS A 197 -8.83 16.28 -19.01
N ALA A 198 -8.78 14.98 -18.76
CA ALA A 198 -9.07 14.42 -17.44
C ALA A 198 -8.07 14.91 -16.37
N GLU A 199 -6.79 15.05 -16.71
CA GLU A 199 -5.79 15.60 -15.79
C GLU A 199 -6.06 17.09 -15.49
N GLN A 200 -6.46 17.87 -16.49
CA GLN A 200 -6.87 19.25 -16.28
C GLN A 200 -8.05 19.34 -15.30
N ASP A 201 -9.07 18.52 -15.50
CA ASP A 201 -10.26 18.48 -14.63
C ASP A 201 -9.89 18.00 -13.21
N TYR A 202 -9.01 17.01 -13.08
CA TYR A 202 -8.46 16.54 -11.80
C TYR A 202 -7.73 17.67 -11.05
N ASN A 203 -6.84 18.40 -11.73
CA ASN A 203 -6.10 19.50 -11.14
C ASN A 203 -7.00 20.60 -10.61
N LEU A 204 -8.06 20.94 -11.35
CA LEU A 204 -9.06 21.94 -10.94
C LEU A 204 -9.88 21.44 -9.75
N LYS A 205 -10.36 20.19 -9.80
CA LYS A 205 -11.16 19.58 -8.73
C LYS A 205 -10.41 19.56 -7.39
N TRP A 206 -9.13 19.18 -7.42
CA TRP A 206 -8.33 18.97 -6.23
C TRP A 206 -7.36 20.11 -5.89
N SER A 207 -7.44 21.23 -6.62
CA SER A 207 -6.58 22.41 -6.41
C SER A 207 -5.09 22.03 -6.37
N VAL A 208 -4.68 21.14 -7.27
CA VAL A 208 -3.31 20.63 -7.36
C VAL A 208 -2.37 21.79 -7.69
N PHE A 209 -1.21 21.84 -7.04
CA PHE A 209 -0.15 22.79 -7.34
C PHE A 209 1.00 22.11 -8.10
N SER A 210 1.64 22.86 -9.00
CA SER A 210 2.79 22.41 -9.80
C SER A 210 3.92 23.44 -9.71
N THR A 211 5.15 23.05 -10.06
CA THR A 211 6.33 23.92 -10.02
C THR A 211 6.32 25.04 -11.07
N CYS A 212 5.34 25.06 -11.98
CA CYS A 212 5.20 26.03 -13.07
C CYS A 212 6.32 26.00 -14.11
N ASP A 213 7.11 24.93 -14.16
CA ASP A 213 8.18 24.78 -15.14
C ASP A 213 7.63 24.55 -16.55
N ILE A 214 8.17 25.30 -17.52
CA ILE A 214 7.79 25.19 -18.92
C ILE A 214 8.59 24.05 -19.57
N VAL A 215 7.87 23.08 -20.14
CA VAL A 215 8.50 22.01 -20.93
C VAL A 215 8.70 22.51 -22.36
N SER A 216 9.95 22.51 -22.83
CA SER A 216 10.26 22.84 -24.22
C SER A 216 9.93 21.64 -25.12
N PRO A 217 9.37 21.84 -26.32
CA PRO A 217 9.13 20.74 -27.25
C PRO A 217 10.44 20.13 -27.77
N PRO A 218 10.53 18.80 -27.92
CA PRO A 218 11.61 18.16 -28.67
C PRO A 218 11.70 18.70 -30.10
N LYS A 219 12.89 18.65 -30.67
CA LYS A 219 13.12 18.91 -32.11
C LYS A 219 12.93 17.66 -32.96
N ALA A 220 13.20 16.48 -32.40
CA ALA A 220 13.10 15.21 -33.11
C ALA A 220 13.00 14.01 -32.14
N VAL A 221 12.58 12.87 -32.68
CA VAL A 221 12.74 11.54 -32.08
C VAL A 221 13.84 10.82 -32.85
N VAL A 222 14.76 10.18 -32.15
CA VAL A 222 15.73 9.25 -32.73
C VAL A 222 15.57 7.86 -32.10
N CYS A 223 15.92 6.81 -32.84
CA CYS A 223 15.91 5.46 -32.29
C CYS A 223 17.31 5.11 -31.78
N GLU A 224 17.44 4.83 -30.48
CA GLU A 224 18.68 4.37 -29.85
C GLU A 224 18.39 3.09 -29.06
N ASN A 225 19.11 2.00 -29.37
CA ASN A 225 18.93 0.69 -28.73
C ASN A 225 17.50 0.15 -28.75
N GLY A 226 16.72 0.45 -29.79
CA GLY A 226 15.32 0.01 -29.90
C GLY A 226 14.31 0.92 -29.19
N PHE A 227 14.77 2.01 -28.56
CA PHE A 227 13.91 2.95 -27.82
C PHE A 227 13.85 4.31 -28.52
N PRO A 228 12.69 5.00 -28.50
CA PRO A 228 12.57 6.37 -28.97
C PRO A 228 13.17 7.35 -27.95
N ILE A 229 14.13 8.18 -28.38
CA ILE A 229 14.81 9.19 -27.56
C ILE A 229 14.54 10.59 -28.14
N PHE A 230 14.14 11.53 -27.29
CA PHE A 230 13.95 12.93 -27.67
C PHE A 230 15.27 13.69 -27.83
N LYS A 231 15.39 14.51 -28.87
CA LYS A 231 16.48 15.48 -29.06
C LYS A 231 15.93 16.90 -28.91
N PHE A 232 16.58 17.72 -28.08
CA PHE A 232 16.22 19.10 -27.79
C PHE A 232 17.22 20.10 -28.40
#